data_AF-A0A0K0EJD6-F1
#
_entry.id   AF-A0A0K0EJD6-F1
#
_cell.length_a   1.000
_cell.length_b   1.000
_cell.length_c   1.000
_cell.angle_alpha   90.00
_cell.angle_beta   90.00
_cell.angle_gamma   90.00
#
_symmetry.space_group_name_H-M   'P 1'
#
loop_
_entity.id
_entity.type
_entity.pdbx_description
1 polymer ?
#
loop_
_entity_poly.entity_id
_entity_poly.type
_entity_poly.pdbx_seq_one_letter_code
_entity_poly.pdbx_strand_id
1 'polypeptide(L)'
;MSYSVNAPARFILLFISLISYLQTSHALTCYESKENGSIAAVRNDTWKYCAIVPALNTAYGTSDGRMFGLGSQNDWTEAYDSTFAFNDNMYKVLTVCILEKYDFSSINPKINFGQTVEFIFRCVCNYDRCNSASTFTGYINSMKRDSF
;
A
#
# COMPACT_ATOMS: atom_id res chain seq x y z
N MET A 1 51.83 10.23 -24.10
CA MET A 1 50.45 9.74 -23.90
C MET A 1 49.98 10.21 -22.53
N SER A 2 49.30 11.35 -22.49
CA SER A 2 48.77 11.90 -21.23
C SER A 2 47.49 11.15 -20.89
N TYR A 3 47.60 10.11 -20.06
CA TYR A 3 46.43 9.46 -19.47
C TYR A 3 45.70 10.50 -18.62
N SER A 4 44.51 10.92 -19.06
CA SER A 4 43.67 11.82 -18.29
C SER A 4 43.27 11.09 -17.00
N VAL A 5 43.87 11.49 -15.88
CA VAL A 5 43.58 10.97 -14.53
C VAL A 5 42.10 11.17 -14.15
N ASN A 6 41.36 11.99 -14.91
CA ASN A 6 39.96 12.32 -14.70
C ASN A 6 38.95 11.29 -15.26
N ALA A 7 39.38 10.35 -16.10
CA ALA A 7 38.47 9.33 -16.66
C ALA A 7 37.90 8.37 -15.60
N PRO A 8 38.71 7.72 -14.72
CA PRO A 8 38.17 6.81 -13.71
C PRO A 8 37.27 7.50 -12.69
N ALA A 9 37.59 8.74 -12.29
CA ALA A 9 36.79 9.51 -11.33
C ALA A 9 35.38 9.83 -11.87
N ARG A 10 35.26 10.16 -13.17
CA ARG A 10 33.95 10.39 -13.81
C ARG A 10 33.10 9.12 -13.88
N PHE A 11 33.71 7.97 -14.18
CA PHE A 11 33.00 6.68 -14.17
C PHE A 11 32.52 6.31 -12.76
N ILE A 12 33.34 6.52 -11.74
CA ILE A 12 32.96 6.27 -10.34
C ILE A 12 31.77 7.16 -9.92
N LEU A 13 31.80 8.45 -10.25
CA LEU A 13 30.70 9.37 -9.93
C LEU A 13 29.41 8.99 -10.66
N LEU A 14 29.48 8.60 -11.94
CA LEU A 14 28.33 8.11 -12.68
C LEU A 14 27.77 6.82 -12.06
N PHE A 15 28.63 5.88 -11.67
CA PHE A 15 28.23 4.63 -11.06
C PHE A 15 27.56 4.84 -9.69
N ILE A 16 28.11 5.73 -8.85
CA ILE A 16 27.50 6.13 -7.58
C ILE A 16 26.12 6.77 -7.85
N SER A 17 26.02 7.70 -8.80
CA SER A 17 24.75 8.34 -9.14
C SER A 17 23.71 7.33 -9.64
N LEU A 18 24.12 6.32 -10.41
CA LEU A 18 23.25 5.24 -10.89
C LEU A 18 22.77 4.36 -9.73
N ILE A 19 23.66 3.97 -8.81
CA ILE A 19 23.29 3.19 -7.62
C ILE A 19 22.31 3.97 -6.74
N SER A 20 22.59 5.25 -6.47
CA SER A 20 21.69 6.10 -5.70
C SER A 20 20.32 6.25 -6.37
N TYR A 21 20.30 6.39 -7.71
CA TYR A 21 19.05 6.45 -8.48
C TYR A 21 18.26 5.14 -8.39
N LEU A 22 18.93 3.99 -8.52
CA LEU A 22 18.31 2.67 -8.39
C LEU A 22 17.73 2.46 -6.99
N GLN A 23 18.41 2.88 -5.92
CA GLN A 23 17.89 2.80 -4.56
C GLN A 23 16.61 3.65 -4.39
N THR A 24 16.56 4.84 -4.99
CA THR A 24 15.33 5.66 -4.98
C THR A 24 14.23 5.14 -5.88
N SER A 25 14.49 4.18 -6.79
CA SER A 25 13.46 3.63 -7.68
C SER A 25 12.47 2.69 -6.97
N HIS A 26 12.82 2.20 -5.77
CA HIS A 26 12.01 1.21 -5.05
C HIS A 26 10.86 1.78 -4.22
N ALA A 27 10.77 3.11 -4.07
CA ALA A 27 9.70 3.71 -3.28
C ALA A 27 8.35 3.53 -3.98
N LEU A 28 7.41 2.88 -3.28
CA LEU A 28 6.06 2.60 -3.75
C LEU A 28 5.22 3.87 -3.76
N THR A 29 4.43 4.05 -4.82
CA THR A 29 3.47 5.15 -4.95
C THR A 29 2.06 4.64 -4.68
N CYS A 30 1.39 5.17 -3.66
CA CYS A 30 0.01 4.82 -3.32
C CYS A 30 -0.91 6.04 -3.41
N TYR A 31 -2.20 5.82 -3.65
CA TYR A 31 -3.18 6.87 -3.39
C TYR A 31 -3.45 7.00 -1.90
N GLU A 32 -3.47 8.23 -1.41
CA GLU A 32 -3.69 8.61 -0.01
C GLU A 32 -4.90 9.52 0.09
N SER A 33 -5.85 9.15 0.95
CA SER A 33 -6.98 10.00 1.33
C SER A 33 -6.51 11.02 2.38
N LYS A 34 -6.62 12.31 2.04
CA LYS A 34 -6.24 13.42 2.91
C LYS A 34 -7.40 13.83 3.81
N GLU A 35 -7.09 14.51 4.91
CA GLU A 35 -8.07 15.00 5.89
C GLU A 35 -9.12 15.95 5.27
N ASN A 36 -8.75 16.67 4.21
CA ASN A 36 -9.67 17.56 3.47
C ASN A 36 -10.56 16.82 2.44
N GLY A 37 -10.53 15.47 2.41
CA GLY A 37 -11.28 14.64 1.45
C GLY A 37 -10.64 14.49 0.08
N SER A 38 -9.52 15.17 -0.21
CA SER A 38 -8.80 14.98 -1.47
C SER A 38 -8.02 13.66 -1.50
N ILE A 39 -7.81 13.12 -2.69
CA ILE A 39 -6.97 11.94 -2.91
C ILE A 39 -5.74 12.36 -3.71
N ALA A 40 -4.56 11.99 -3.23
CA ALA A 40 -3.30 12.31 -3.90
C ALA A 40 -2.42 11.06 -4.02
N ALA A 41 -1.66 10.96 -5.11
CA ALA A 41 -0.60 9.97 -5.23
C ALA A 41 0.61 10.41 -4.40
N VAL A 42 1.01 9.56 -3.45
CA VAL A 42 2.12 9.81 -2.51
C VAL A 42 3.12 8.69 -2.64
N ARG A 43 4.40 9.03 -2.67
CA ARG A 43 5.49 8.09 -2.75
C ARG A 43 6.20 7.99 -1.40
N ASN A 44 6.46 6.78 -0.94
CA ASN A 44 7.16 6.53 0.31
C ASN A 44 8.06 5.30 0.18
N ASP A 45 9.32 5.43 0.60
CA ASP A 45 10.34 4.38 0.53
C ASP A 45 10.16 3.30 1.61
N THR A 46 9.42 3.59 2.67
CA THR A 46 9.11 2.63 3.74
C THR A 46 7.88 1.78 3.47
N TRP A 47 7.08 2.11 2.46
CA TRP A 47 5.88 1.35 2.14
C TRP A 47 6.18 0.14 1.26
N LYS A 48 5.61 -1.00 1.65
CA LYS A 48 5.61 -2.25 0.88
C LYS A 48 4.28 -2.48 0.17
N TYR A 49 3.20 -1.86 0.65
CA TYR A 49 1.86 -2.08 0.13
C TYR A 49 1.07 -0.80 0.01
N CYS A 50 0.09 -0.80 -0.89
CA CYS A 50 -1.02 0.13 -0.88
C CYS A 50 -2.27 -0.59 -0.40
N ALA A 51 -3.14 0.14 0.29
CA ALA A 51 -4.36 -0.38 0.85
C ALA A 51 -5.56 0.51 0.51
N ILE A 52 -6.72 -0.13 0.60
CA ILE A 52 -8.02 0.50 0.49
C ILE A 52 -8.97 -0.09 1.53
N VAL A 53 -9.70 0.77 2.23
CA VAL A 53 -10.99 0.45 2.85
C VAL A 53 -12.05 0.99 1.89
N PRO A 54 -12.76 0.12 1.15
CA PRO A 54 -13.67 0.58 0.11
C PRO A 54 -14.88 1.30 0.72
N ALA A 55 -15.39 2.30 0.01
CA ALA A 55 -16.67 2.92 0.37
C ALA A 55 -17.79 1.87 0.28
N LEU A 56 -18.57 1.73 1.35
CA LEU A 56 -19.68 0.79 1.45
C LEU A 56 -21.00 1.55 1.44
N ASN A 57 -21.89 1.18 0.53
CA ASN A 57 -23.27 1.64 0.58
C ASN A 57 -24.04 0.77 1.58
N THR A 58 -24.37 1.33 2.74
CA THR A 58 -25.17 0.68 3.78
C THR A 58 -26.56 1.29 3.82
N ALA A 59 -27.48 0.63 4.53
CA ALA A 59 -28.82 1.19 4.80
C ALA A 59 -28.78 2.54 5.55
N TYR A 60 -27.65 2.87 6.20
CA TYR A 60 -27.47 4.09 7.00
C TYR A 60 -26.69 5.18 6.26
N GLY A 61 -26.32 4.95 5.00
CA GLY A 61 -25.52 5.86 4.20
C GLY A 61 -24.30 5.19 3.58
N THR A 62 -23.56 5.95 2.78
CA THR A 62 -22.29 5.52 2.20
C THR A 62 -21.17 5.81 3.19
N SER A 63 -20.40 4.79 3.57
CA SER A 63 -19.19 5.01 4.37
C SER A 63 -18.14 5.72 3.53
N ASP A 64 -17.43 6.66 4.13
CA ASP A 64 -16.25 7.25 3.50
C ASP A 64 -15.17 6.16 3.39
N GLY A 65 -14.93 5.70 2.17
CA GLY A 65 -13.80 4.84 1.88
C GLY A 65 -12.49 5.61 2.08
N ARG A 66 -11.39 4.89 2.26
CA ARG A 66 -10.06 5.48 2.44
C ARG A 66 -9.00 4.66 1.72
N MET A 67 -8.01 5.34 1.18
CA MET A 67 -6.85 4.78 0.50
C MET A 67 -5.61 5.25 1.24
N PHE A 68 -4.62 4.37 1.42
CA PHE A 68 -3.39 4.68 2.14
C PHE A 68 -2.26 3.71 1.82
N GLY A 69 -1.02 4.11 2.08
CA GLY A 69 0.16 3.25 2.01
C GLY A 69 0.47 2.56 3.33
N LEU A 70 1.11 1.40 3.24
CA LEU A 70 1.42 0.52 4.36
C LEU A 70 2.89 0.12 4.36
N GLY A 71 3.53 0.29 5.51
CA GLY A 71 4.86 -0.20 5.86
C GLY A 71 4.89 -0.72 7.29
N SER A 72 6.04 -1.22 7.73
CA SER A 72 6.18 -1.80 9.08
C SER A 72 5.95 -0.81 10.23
N GLN A 73 5.96 0.49 9.94
CA GLN A 73 5.72 1.55 10.90
C GLN A 73 4.24 1.77 11.22
N ASN A 74 3.32 1.39 10.34
CA ASN A 74 1.89 1.66 10.49
C ASN A 74 1.01 0.40 10.39
N ASP A 75 1.59 -0.77 10.16
CA ASP A 75 0.85 -2.02 10.08
C ASP A 75 1.74 -3.27 10.27
N TRP A 76 1.10 -4.41 10.55
CA TRP A 76 1.77 -5.70 10.68
C TRP A 76 2.02 -6.34 9.30
N THR A 77 2.99 -5.77 8.57
CA THR A 77 3.26 -6.14 7.17
C THR A 77 3.65 -7.60 6.97
N GLU A 78 4.19 -8.26 7.98
CA GLU A 78 4.62 -9.67 7.94
C GLU A 78 3.45 -10.61 7.60
N ALA A 79 2.22 -10.25 7.99
CA ALA A 79 1.02 -10.98 7.61
C ALA A 79 0.82 -11.01 6.08
N TYR A 80 1.13 -9.91 5.39
CA TYR A 80 1.03 -9.80 3.93
C TYR A 80 2.24 -10.39 3.22
N ASP A 81 3.43 -10.17 3.78
CA ASP A 81 4.72 -10.61 3.21
C ASP A 81 4.66 -12.10 2.87
N SER A 82 4.13 -12.93 3.78
CA SER A 82 3.96 -14.36 3.56
C SER A 82 3.04 -14.68 2.38
N THR A 83 1.96 -13.92 2.18
CA THR A 83 0.97 -14.18 1.13
C THR A 83 1.49 -13.73 -0.24
N PHE A 84 2.12 -12.55 -0.33
CA PHE A 84 2.70 -12.08 -1.58
C PHE A 84 4.01 -12.80 -1.95
N ALA A 85 4.66 -13.48 -1.01
CA ALA A 85 5.83 -14.33 -1.28
C ALA A 85 5.49 -15.62 -2.05
N PHE A 86 4.22 -16.03 -2.14
CA PHE A 86 3.80 -17.18 -2.95
C PHE A 86 3.86 -16.93 -4.47
N ASN A 87 4.22 -15.71 -4.91
CA ASN A 87 4.33 -15.39 -6.32
C ASN A 87 5.46 -16.18 -7.00
N ASP A 88 5.14 -16.86 -8.08
CA ASP A 88 6.09 -17.55 -8.96
C ASP A 88 5.81 -17.22 -10.45
N ASN A 89 6.46 -17.95 -11.37
CA ASN A 89 6.30 -17.72 -12.81
C ASN A 89 4.92 -18.14 -13.37
N MET A 90 4.13 -18.92 -12.62
CA MET A 90 2.83 -19.44 -13.03
C MET A 90 1.67 -18.78 -12.28
N TYR A 91 1.89 -18.35 -11.04
CA TYR A 91 0.86 -17.80 -10.17
C TYR A 91 1.32 -16.49 -9.52
N LYS A 92 0.42 -15.50 -9.54
CA LYS A 92 0.66 -14.20 -8.89
C LYS A 92 -0.57 -13.78 -8.07
N VAL A 93 -0.37 -13.59 -6.79
CA VAL A 93 -1.27 -12.87 -5.88
C VAL A 93 -1.18 -11.37 -6.20
N LEU A 94 -2.28 -10.81 -6.69
CA LEU A 94 -2.39 -9.38 -7.00
C LEU A 94 -2.92 -8.57 -5.82
N THR A 95 -3.75 -9.20 -4.99
CA THR A 95 -4.37 -8.55 -3.84
C THR A 95 -4.72 -9.54 -2.75
N VAL A 96 -4.74 -9.06 -1.51
CA VAL A 96 -5.30 -9.75 -0.35
C VAL A 96 -6.42 -8.88 0.22
N CYS A 97 -7.59 -9.43 0.52
CA CYS A 97 -8.68 -8.71 1.17
C CYS A 97 -9.03 -9.38 2.48
N ILE A 98 -9.15 -8.59 3.55
CA ILE A 98 -9.30 -9.07 4.92
C ILE A 98 -10.49 -8.37 5.56
N LEU A 99 -11.32 -9.16 6.22
CA LEU A 99 -12.33 -8.68 7.16
C LEU A 99 -11.75 -8.80 8.57
N GLU A 100 -11.46 -7.66 9.17
CA GLU A 100 -10.88 -7.57 10.51
C GLU A 100 -11.97 -7.26 11.53
N LYS A 101 -11.91 -7.94 12.67
CA LYS A 101 -12.76 -7.65 13.84
C LYS A 101 -11.87 -7.01 14.91
N TYR A 102 -12.16 -5.77 15.27
CA TYR A 102 -11.56 -5.08 16.40
C TYR A 102 -12.47 -5.22 17.61
N ASP A 103 -11.95 -5.85 18.67
CA ASP A 103 -12.68 -6.04 19.93
C ASP A 103 -12.07 -5.13 21.00
N PHE A 104 -12.77 -4.03 21.30
CA PHE A 104 -12.33 -3.01 22.24
C PHE A 104 -12.82 -3.27 23.67
N SER A 105 -13.42 -4.44 23.94
CA SER A 105 -13.94 -4.79 25.26
C SER A 105 -12.90 -4.69 26.39
N SER A 106 -11.62 -4.94 26.08
CA SER A 106 -10.50 -4.90 27.03
C SER A 106 -9.97 -3.50 27.32
N ILE A 107 -10.13 -2.53 26.41
CA ILE A 107 -9.52 -1.20 26.52
C ILE A 107 -10.39 -0.25 27.36
N ASN A 108 -11.71 -0.43 27.35
CA ASN A 108 -12.58 0.42 28.16
C ASN A 108 -13.86 -0.29 28.66
N PRO A 109 -13.75 -1.14 29.70
CA PRO A 109 -14.91 -1.89 30.21
C PRO A 109 -16.03 -0.99 30.75
N LYS A 110 -15.79 0.31 30.97
CA LYS A 110 -16.73 1.24 31.60
C LYS A 110 -17.46 2.19 30.63
N ILE A 111 -17.14 2.20 29.33
CA ILE A 111 -17.75 3.12 28.34
C ILE A 111 -18.67 2.40 27.33
N ASN A 112 -18.75 1.06 27.35
CA ASN A 112 -19.39 0.28 26.30
C ASN A 112 -20.93 0.23 26.38
N PHE A 113 -21.58 1.31 25.95
CA PHE A 113 -22.99 1.31 25.51
C PHE A 113 -23.11 0.62 24.12
N GLY A 114 -22.85 -0.69 24.05
CA GLY A 114 -23.25 -1.54 22.91
C GLY A 114 -22.35 -1.53 21.66
N GLN A 115 -21.19 -0.85 21.66
CA GLN A 115 -20.26 -0.82 20.53
C GLN A 115 -18.87 -1.38 20.89
N THR A 116 -18.83 -2.60 21.43
CA THR A 116 -17.57 -3.27 21.83
C THR A 116 -16.76 -3.81 20.66
N VAL A 117 -17.39 -3.97 19.50
CA VAL A 117 -16.82 -4.64 18.32
C VAL A 117 -17.01 -3.77 17.09
N GLU A 118 -15.91 -3.50 16.39
CA GLU A 118 -15.90 -2.86 15.08
C GLU A 118 -15.38 -3.83 14.02
N PHE A 119 -15.86 -3.68 12.79
CA PHE A 119 -15.39 -4.47 11.65
C PHE A 119 -14.83 -3.54 10.57
N ILE A 120 -13.68 -3.91 10.02
CA ILE A 120 -13.07 -3.20 8.89
C ILE A 120 -12.82 -4.20 7.79
N PHE A 121 -13.34 -3.91 6.59
CA PHE A 121 -12.98 -4.64 5.39
C PHE A 121 -11.96 -3.83 4.61
N ARG A 122 -10.79 -4.41 4.34
CA ARG A 122 -9.74 -3.75 3.56
C ARG A 122 -9.09 -4.68 2.57
N CYS A 123 -8.61 -4.12 1.48
CA CYS A 123 -7.79 -4.83 0.49
C CYS A 123 -6.41 -4.19 0.39
N VAL A 124 -5.41 -5.02 0.10
CA VAL A 124 -3.99 -4.69 0.06
C VAL A 124 -3.38 -5.22 -1.23
N CYS A 125 -2.49 -4.44 -1.86
CA CYS A 125 -1.76 -4.77 -3.09
C CYS A 125 -0.34 -4.18 -3.05
N ASN A 126 0.60 -4.70 -3.85
CA ASN A 126 2.03 -4.41 -3.70
C ASN A 126 2.69 -3.79 -4.95
N TYR A 127 1.96 -2.97 -5.71
CA TYR A 127 2.49 -2.27 -6.89
C TYR A 127 1.94 -0.85 -7.00
N ASP A 128 2.62 -0.02 -7.80
CA ASP A 128 2.31 1.42 -7.87
C ASP A 128 0.85 1.67 -8.22
N ARG A 129 0.19 2.46 -7.38
CA ARG A 129 -1.16 3.02 -7.57
C ARG A 129 -2.25 1.94 -7.72
N CYS A 130 -1.98 0.73 -7.25
CA CYS A 130 -2.90 -0.40 -7.31
C CYS A 130 -4.22 -0.16 -6.55
N ASN A 131 -4.22 0.76 -5.57
CA ASN A 131 -5.40 1.17 -4.81
C ASN A 131 -6.21 2.31 -5.47
N SER A 132 -6.24 2.40 -6.81
CA SER A 132 -6.78 3.55 -7.55
C SER A 132 -8.29 3.74 -7.53
N ALA A 133 -9.06 2.70 -7.21
CA ALA A 133 -10.52 2.76 -7.21
C ALA A 133 -11.05 2.93 -5.79
N SER A 134 -12.09 3.73 -5.57
CA SER A 134 -12.65 3.98 -4.23
C SER A 134 -13.64 2.92 -3.73
N THR A 135 -14.12 2.05 -4.62
CA THR A 135 -15.10 1.00 -4.30
C THR A 135 -14.49 -0.38 -4.47
N PHE A 136 -15.04 -1.38 -3.77
CA PHE A 136 -14.56 -2.76 -3.88
C PHE A 136 -14.67 -3.29 -5.32
N THR A 137 -15.81 -3.08 -5.98
CA THR A 137 -16.01 -3.52 -7.37
C THR A 137 -15.03 -2.84 -8.32
N GLY A 138 -14.81 -1.53 -8.16
CA GLY A 138 -13.81 -0.81 -8.96
C GLY A 138 -12.40 -1.32 -8.73
N TYR A 139 -12.06 -1.66 -7.48
CA TYR A 139 -10.76 -2.19 -7.09
C TYR A 139 -10.49 -3.56 -7.73
N ILE A 140 -11.42 -4.51 -7.57
CA ILE A 140 -11.30 -5.85 -8.19
C ILE A 140 -11.25 -5.76 -9.72
N ASN A 141 -12.04 -4.88 -10.33
CA ASN A 141 -11.99 -4.68 -11.77
C ASN A 141 -10.66 -4.08 -12.24
N SER A 142 -9.99 -3.29 -11.40
CA SER A 142 -8.66 -2.74 -11.71
C SER A 142 -7.60 -3.84 -11.63
N MET A 143 -7.63 -4.66 -10.59
CA MET A 143 -6.75 -5.84 -10.47
C MET A 143 -6.86 -6.79 -11.68
N LYS A 144 -8.09 -7.00 -12.19
CA LYS A 144 -8.32 -7.81 -13.40
C LYS A 144 -7.78 -7.17 -14.68
N ARG A 145 -7.70 -5.85 -14.77
CA ARG A 145 -7.08 -5.18 -15.93
C ARG A 145 -5.56 -5.26 -15.85
N ASP A 146 -5.02 -5.11 -14.64
CA ASP A 146 -3.57 -5.08 -14.38
C ASP A 146 -2.94 -6.49 -14.39
N SER A 147 -3.76 -7.54 -14.54
CA SER A 147 -3.32 -8.93 -14.65
C SER A 147 -2.94 -9.38 -16.07
N PHE A 148 -3.17 -8.54 -17.08
CA PHE A 148 -2.87 -8.81 -18.50
C PHE A 148 -1.68 -7.96 -18.96
#